data_AF-A0A090T142-F1
#
_entry.id   AF-A0A090T142-F1
#
_cell.length_a   1.000
_cell.length_b   1.000
_cell.length_c   1.000
_cell.angle_alpha   90.00
_cell.angle_beta   90.00
_cell.angle_gamma   90.00
#
_symmetry.space_group_name_H-M   'P 1'
#
loop_
_entity.id
_entity.type
_entity.pdbx_description
1 polymer ?
#
loop_
_entity_poly.entity_id
_entity_poly.type
_entity_poly.pdbx_seq_one_letter_code
_entity_poly.pdbx_strand_id
1 'polypeptide(L)'
;MVNDAPSFDEIWPNVSDLMVGRQVLIYNADYDSRLIIQSLSACDYPTTSIRFDNLVCVMDWYSQFFGEWNELQGNFKWQSLTNACFQQNVDITDLSAHRAHADCIMTGRLVHAVNAQLDA
;
A
#
# COMPACT_ATOMS: atom_id res chain seq x y z
N MET A 1 -7.91 -19.13 -8.24
CA MET A 1 -8.51 -19.40 -9.58
C MET A 1 -8.84 -18.04 -10.18
N VAL A 2 -8.51 -17.79 -11.44
CA VAL A 2 -8.71 -16.47 -12.09
C VAL A 2 -9.37 -16.57 -13.48
N ASN A 3 -9.63 -17.78 -13.99
CA ASN A 3 -10.17 -17.96 -15.35
C ASN A 3 -11.54 -17.30 -15.55
N ASP A 4 -12.37 -17.29 -14.52
CA ASP A 4 -13.73 -16.75 -14.57
C ASP A 4 -13.84 -15.41 -13.83
N ALA A 5 -12.70 -14.80 -13.47
CA ALA A 5 -12.68 -13.49 -12.83
C ALA A 5 -12.84 -12.38 -13.88
N PRO A 6 -13.48 -11.25 -13.52
CA PRO A 6 -13.55 -10.10 -14.41
C PRO A 6 -12.15 -9.57 -14.72
N SER A 7 -11.99 -8.93 -15.87
CA SER A 7 -10.80 -8.17 -16.19
C SER A 7 -10.68 -6.95 -15.28
N PHE A 8 -9.49 -6.37 -15.24
CA PHE A 8 -9.22 -5.29 -14.29
C PHE A 8 -9.98 -4.00 -14.64
N ASP A 9 -10.16 -3.70 -15.92
CA ASP A 9 -10.97 -2.58 -16.40
C ASP A 9 -12.46 -2.72 -16.08
N GLU A 10 -13.00 -3.94 -16.04
CA GLU A 10 -14.39 -4.20 -15.63
C GLU A 10 -14.65 -3.82 -14.16
N ILE A 11 -13.66 -4.01 -13.29
CA ILE A 11 -13.79 -3.71 -11.85
C ILE A 11 -13.30 -2.31 -11.48
N TRP A 12 -12.47 -1.68 -12.33
CA TRP A 12 -11.82 -0.42 -12.02
C TRP A 12 -12.76 0.74 -11.67
N PRO A 13 -13.92 0.94 -12.34
CA PRO A 13 -14.86 1.98 -11.94
C PRO A 13 -15.28 1.88 -10.46
N ASN A 14 -15.56 0.66 -9.99
CA ASN A 14 -15.93 0.42 -8.60
C ASN A 14 -14.76 0.70 -7.65
N VAL A 15 -13.53 0.29 -8.01
CA VAL A 15 -12.33 0.55 -7.21
C VAL A 15 -12.03 2.05 -7.14
N SER A 16 -12.13 2.75 -8.28
CA SER A 16 -11.93 4.20 -8.38
C SER A 16 -12.94 4.96 -7.51
N ASP A 17 -14.23 4.60 -7.57
CA ASP A 17 -15.29 5.24 -6.78
C ASP A 17 -15.09 5.06 -5.27
N LEU A 18 -14.53 3.92 -4.85
CA LEU A 18 -14.17 3.69 -3.44
C LEU A 18 -13.02 4.60 -2.97
N MET A 19 -12.18 5.11 -3.88
CA MET A 19 -11.07 6.01 -3.53
C MET A 19 -11.49 7.49 -3.52
N VAL A 20 -12.57 7.86 -4.23
CA VAL A 20 -13.01 9.26 -4.34
C VAL A 20 -13.31 9.85 -2.95
N GLY A 21 -12.71 11.01 -2.68
CA GLY A 21 -12.91 11.76 -1.44
C GLY A 21 -12.29 11.13 -0.19
N ARG A 22 -11.47 10.09 -0.34
CA ARG A 22 -10.78 9.40 0.76
C ARG A 22 -9.28 9.51 0.60
N GLN A 23 -8.56 9.59 1.71
CA GLN A 23 -7.11 9.33 1.70
C GLN A 23 -6.90 7.81 1.67
N VAL A 24 -6.02 7.34 0.80
CA VAL A 24 -5.78 5.91 0.59
C VAL A 24 -4.36 5.58 1.02
N LEU A 25 -4.24 4.71 2.03
CA LEU A 25 -2.97 4.27 2.57
C LEU A 25 -2.53 2.98 1.85
N ILE A 26 -1.36 2.99 1.22
CA ILE A 26 -0.82 1.83 0.51
C ILE A 26 0.63 1.62 0.94
N TYR A 27 1.02 0.37 1.22
CA TYR A 27 2.42 0.05 1.46
C TYR A 27 3.16 -0.03 0.14
N ASN A 28 4.17 0.81 -0.07
CA ASN A 28 4.86 0.96 -1.36
C ASN A 28 3.91 1.43 -2.49
N ALA A 29 3.24 2.57 -2.26
CA ALA A 29 2.18 3.10 -3.13
C ALA A 29 2.60 3.28 -4.61
N ASP A 30 3.86 3.62 -4.87
CA ASP A 30 4.40 3.77 -6.23
C ASP A 30 4.38 2.45 -7.02
N TYR A 31 4.55 1.32 -6.32
CA TYR A 31 4.50 0.01 -6.95
C TYR A 31 3.07 -0.32 -7.39
N ASP A 32 2.08 -0.21 -6.49
CA ASP A 32 0.69 -0.54 -6.77
C ASP A 32 0.05 0.42 -7.78
N SER A 33 0.26 1.72 -7.64
CA SER A 33 -0.28 2.72 -8.58
C SER A 33 0.22 2.48 -10.01
N ARG A 34 1.50 2.13 -10.17
CA ARG A 34 2.07 1.74 -11.46
C ARG A 34 1.45 0.44 -12.00
N LEU A 35 1.24 -0.57 -11.15
CA LEU A 35 0.60 -1.82 -11.56
C LEU A 35 -0.86 -1.60 -11.99
N ILE A 36 -1.62 -0.76 -11.28
CA ILE A 36 -2.99 -0.38 -11.65
C ILE A 36 -3.01 0.20 -13.07
N ILE A 37 -2.13 1.18 -13.35
CA ILE A 37 -2.04 1.80 -14.69
C ILE A 37 -1.63 0.78 -15.75
N GLN A 38 -0.67 -0.09 -15.43
CA GLN A 38 -0.23 -1.14 -16.35
C GLN A 38 -1.37 -2.12 -16.68
N SER A 39 -2.10 -2.58 -15.66
CA SER A 39 -3.23 -3.50 -15.83
C SER A 39 -4.35 -2.89 -16.66
N LEU A 40 -4.68 -1.62 -16.43
CA LEU A 40 -5.66 -0.87 -17.23
C LEU A 40 -5.20 -0.68 -18.67
N SER A 41 -3.93 -0.33 -18.86
CA SER A 41 -3.38 -0.11 -20.21
C SER A 41 -3.35 -1.41 -21.02
N ALA A 42 -3.16 -2.56 -20.38
CA ALA A 42 -3.24 -3.87 -21.04
C ALA A 42 -4.67 -4.23 -21.51
N CYS A 43 -5.68 -3.54 -20.99
CA CYS A 43 -7.09 -3.63 -21.39
C CYS A 43 -7.51 -2.49 -22.33
N ASP A 44 -6.55 -1.74 -22.91
CA ASP A 44 -6.80 -0.54 -23.74
C ASP A 44 -7.63 0.55 -23.03
N TYR A 45 -7.66 0.55 -21.69
CA TYR A 45 -8.40 1.53 -20.90
C TYR A 45 -7.68 2.90 -20.89
N PRO A 46 -8.40 4.03 -21.04
CA PRO A 46 -7.78 5.35 -21.05
C PRO A 46 -7.24 5.74 -19.66
N THR A 47 -5.91 5.77 -19.52
CA THR A 47 -5.23 6.04 -18.24
C THR A 47 -4.76 7.49 -18.07
N THR A 48 -4.79 8.32 -19.12
CA THR A 48 -4.25 9.69 -19.12
C THR A 48 -4.95 10.64 -18.15
N SER A 49 -6.19 10.35 -17.76
CA SER A 49 -6.98 11.11 -16.79
C SER A 49 -6.90 10.57 -15.36
N ILE A 50 -6.31 9.39 -15.16
CA ILE A 50 -6.20 8.79 -13.82
C ILE A 50 -5.15 9.56 -13.01
N ARG A 51 -5.52 9.92 -11.79
CA ARG A 51 -4.66 10.64 -10.84
C ARG A 51 -4.72 9.91 -9.50
N PHE A 52 -3.58 9.88 -8.83
CA PHE A 52 -3.38 9.20 -7.54
C PHE A 52 -3.03 10.21 -6.44
N ASP A 53 -3.63 11.39 -6.52
CA ASP A 53 -3.28 12.54 -5.69
C ASP A 53 -3.62 12.35 -4.19
N ASN A 54 -4.42 11.34 -3.88
CA ASN A 54 -4.88 10.98 -2.54
C ASN A 54 -4.16 9.76 -1.94
N LEU A 55 -3.14 9.21 -2.63
CA LEU A 55 -2.36 8.09 -2.11
C LEU A 55 -1.31 8.56 -1.09
N VAL A 56 -1.15 7.78 -0.03
CA VAL A 56 -0.08 7.95 0.95
C VAL A 56 0.72 6.65 1.02
N CYS A 57 2.03 6.76 0.83
CA CYS A 57 2.94 5.64 0.96
C CYS A 57 3.27 5.36 2.43
N VAL A 58 2.71 4.28 2.96
CA VAL A 58 2.94 3.85 4.36
C VAL A 58 4.40 3.46 4.60
N MET A 59 5.09 2.97 3.57
CA MET A 59 6.51 2.58 3.65
C MET A 59 7.42 3.80 3.92
N ASP A 60 7.17 4.92 3.24
CA ASP A 60 7.93 6.16 3.43
C ASP A 60 7.60 6.84 4.76
N TRP A 61 6.32 6.80 5.15
CA TRP A 61 5.90 7.28 6.46
C TRP A 61 6.55 6.46 7.59
N TYR A 62 6.54 5.13 7.45
CA TYR A 62 7.09 4.24 8.47
C TYR A 62 8.62 4.33 8.55
N SER A 63 9.34 4.49 7.44
CA SER A 63 10.80 4.62 7.48
C SER A 63 11.24 5.86 8.27
N GLN A 64 10.50 6.97 8.17
CA GLN A 64 10.71 8.16 8.97
C GLN A 64 10.47 7.92 10.46
N PHE A 65 9.40 7.20 10.81
CA PHE A 65 9.13 6.81 12.20
C PHE A 65 10.23 5.90 12.77
N PHE A 66 10.66 4.90 11.99
CA PHE A 66 11.70 3.95 12.41
C PHE A 66 13.08 4.62 12.57
N GLY A 67 13.39 5.61 11.75
CA GLY A 67 14.55 6.50 11.95
C GLY A 67 15.90 5.92 11.56
N GLU A 68 15.97 4.76 10.90
CA GLU A 68 17.23 4.23 10.38
C GLU A 68 17.68 5.04 9.16
N TRP A 69 18.74 5.83 9.30
CA TRP A 69 19.28 6.65 8.23
C TRP A 69 20.17 5.85 7.25
N ASN A 70 20.00 6.09 5.96
CA ASN A 70 20.83 5.53 4.89
C ASN A 70 21.71 6.64 4.27
N GLU A 71 22.96 6.73 4.71
CA GLU A 71 23.92 7.75 4.24
C GLU A 71 24.16 7.70 2.72
N LEU A 72 24.10 6.53 2.11
CA LEU A 72 24.34 6.37 0.67
C LEU A 72 23.20 6.96 -0.18
N GLN A 73 21.97 6.92 0.34
CA GLN A 73 20.77 7.39 -0.35
C GLN A 73 20.28 8.74 0.16
N GLY A 74 20.84 9.25 1.26
CA GLY A 74 20.44 10.52 1.87
C GLY A 74 18.99 10.53 2.34
N ASN A 75 18.47 9.38 2.77
CA ASN A 75 17.08 9.21 3.20
C ASN A 75 16.95 8.19 4.35
N PHE A 76 15.75 8.05 4.90
CA PHE A 76 15.44 6.97 5.82
C PHE A 76 15.30 5.65 5.08
N LYS A 77 15.98 4.62 5.57
CA LYS A 77 15.98 3.29 5.00
C LYS A 77 14.58 2.67 5.11
N TRP A 78 14.04 2.31 3.96
CA TRP A 78 12.79 1.56 3.89
C TRP A 78 12.86 0.23 4.62
N GLN A 79 11.76 -0.12 5.25
CA GLN A 79 11.57 -1.40 5.93
C GLN A 79 10.57 -2.23 5.10
N SER A 80 10.73 -3.56 5.06
CA SER A 80 9.66 -4.40 4.49
C SER A 80 8.44 -4.38 5.43
N LEU A 81 7.24 -4.60 4.88
CA LEU A 81 6.00 -4.60 5.69
C LEU A 81 6.07 -5.62 6.84
N THR A 82 6.62 -6.81 6.59
CA THR A 82 6.81 -7.85 7.61
C THR A 82 7.82 -7.42 8.68
N ASN A 83 8.91 -6.75 8.30
CA ASN A 83 9.89 -6.24 9.26
C ASN A 83 9.30 -5.09 10.09
N ALA A 84 8.53 -4.21 9.47
CA ALA A 84 7.80 -3.16 10.15
C ALA A 84 6.82 -3.73 11.19
N CYS A 85 6.02 -4.73 10.80
CA CYS A 85 5.13 -5.42 11.74
C CYS A 85 5.90 -6.06 12.90
N PHE A 86 7.02 -6.74 12.60
CA PHE A 86 7.87 -7.36 13.62
C PHE A 86 8.44 -6.31 14.60
N GLN A 87 8.99 -5.21 14.10
CA GLN A 87 9.56 -4.12 14.89
C GLN A 87 8.53 -3.48 15.82
N GLN A 88 7.27 -3.41 15.39
CA GLN A 88 6.17 -2.82 16.15
C GLN A 88 5.35 -3.83 16.97
N ASN A 89 5.83 -5.09 17.07
CA ASN A 89 5.12 -6.18 17.75
C ASN A 89 3.66 -6.35 17.28
N VAL A 90 3.41 -6.11 15.99
CA VAL A 90 2.10 -6.34 15.36
C VAL A 90 1.92 -7.82 15.13
N ASP A 91 0.88 -8.40 15.74
CA ASP A 91 0.50 -9.79 15.48
C ASP A 91 0.02 -9.93 14.02
N ILE A 92 0.64 -10.84 13.30
CA ILE A 92 0.30 -11.21 11.91
C ILE A 92 0.13 -12.73 11.77
N THR A 93 0.04 -13.48 12.87
CA THR A 93 0.02 -14.95 12.86
C THR A 93 -1.25 -15.52 12.25
N ASP A 94 -2.34 -14.76 12.24
CA ASP A 94 -3.59 -15.07 11.56
C ASP A 94 -3.57 -14.75 10.05
N LEU A 95 -2.49 -14.15 9.56
CA LEU A 95 -2.36 -13.67 8.19
C LEU A 95 -1.29 -14.44 7.42
N SER A 96 -1.62 -14.81 6.18
CA SER A 96 -0.65 -15.36 5.24
C SER A 96 -0.06 -14.24 4.40
N ALA A 97 1.20 -13.88 4.66
CA ALA A 97 1.94 -12.88 3.89
C ALA A 97 1.97 -13.21 2.38
N HIS A 98 2.09 -12.18 1.53
CA HIS A 98 2.06 -12.28 0.05
C HIS A 98 0.68 -12.56 -0.55
N ARG A 99 -0.38 -12.28 0.21
CA ARG A 99 -1.74 -12.15 -0.30
C ARG A 99 -2.12 -10.68 -0.17
N ALA A 100 -2.54 -10.05 -1.27
CA ALA A 100 -2.89 -8.62 -1.26
C ALA A 100 -3.83 -8.23 -0.10
N HIS A 101 -4.85 -9.05 0.16
CA HIS A 101 -5.75 -8.86 1.30
C HIS A 101 -5.04 -8.90 2.68
N ALA A 102 -4.12 -9.85 2.87
CA ALA A 102 -3.33 -9.93 4.10
C ALA A 102 -2.40 -8.73 4.24
N ASP A 103 -1.74 -8.32 3.16
CA ASP A 103 -0.84 -7.17 3.16
C ASP A 103 -1.61 -5.86 3.45
N CYS A 104 -2.85 -5.71 2.96
CA CYS A 104 -3.74 -4.59 3.32
C CYS A 104 -4.05 -4.59 4.83
N ILE A 105 -4.37 -5.73 5.43
CA ILE A 105 -4.64 -5.83 6.87
C ILE A 105 -3.39 -5.53 7.68
N MET A 106 -2.23 -6.08 7.31
CA MET A 106 -0.95 -5.81 7.97
C MET A 106 -0.62 -4.32 7.95
N THR A 107 -0.82 -3.66 6.79
CA THR A 107 -0.63 -2.21 6.64
C THR A 107 -1.52 -1.43 7.59
N GLY A 108 -2.81 -1.78 7.69
CA GLY A 108 -3.74 -1.14 8.63
C GLY A 108 -3.32 -1.35 10.10
N ARG A 109 -2.96 -2.58 10.48
CA ARG A 109 -2.48 -2.88 11.84
C ARG A 109 -1.21 -2.11 12.20
N LEU A 110 -0.25 -2.02 11.29
CA LEU A 110 0.98 -1.25 11.46
C LEU A 110 0.67 0.23 11.72
N VAL A 111 -0.19 0.84 10.89
CA VAL A 111 -0.58 2.25 11.05
C VAL A 111 -1.21 2.49 12.41
N HIS A 112 -2.13 1.62 12.84
CA HIS A 112 -2.75 1.74 14.17
C HIS A 112 -1.74 1.59 15.31
N ALA A 113 -0.82 0.62 15.23
CA ALA A 113 0.17 0.37 16.27
C ALA A 113 1.15 1.54 16.45
N VAL A 114 1.55 2.18 15.34
CA VAL A 114 2.44 3.34 15.37
C VAL A 114 1.71 4.60 15.83
N ASN A 115 0.50 4.86 15.34
CA ASN A 115 -0.28 6.02 15.79
C ASN A 115 -0.57 5.98 17.30
N ALA A 116 -0.85 4.80 17.85
CA ALA A 116 -1.03 4.63 19.29
C ALA A 116 0.21 5.01 20.13
N GLN A 117 1.41 4.96 19.55
CA GLN A 117 2.65 5.40 20.20
C GLN A 117 2.90 6.90 20.04
N LEU A 118 2.44 7.49 18.92
CA LEU A 118 2.56 8.93 18.66
C LEU A 118 1.57 9.77 19.47
N ASP A 119 0.43 9.20 19.81
CA ASP A 119 -0.62 9.85 20.61
C ASP A 119 -0.37 9.77 22.14
N ALA A 120 0.66 9.04 22.58
CA ALA A 120 0.98 8.78 23.99
C ALA A 120 1.96 9.81 24.59
#